data_AF-A0A2E5NJD0-F1
#
_entry.id   AF-A0A2E5NJD0-F1
#
_cell.length_a   1.000
_cell.length_b   1.000
_cell.length_c   1.000
_cell.angle_alpha   90.00
_cell.angle_beta   90.00
_cell.angle_gamma   90.00
#
_symmetry.space_group_name_H-M   'P 1'
#
loop_
_entity.id
_entity.type
_entity.pdbx_description
1 polymer ?
#
loop_
_entity_poly.entity_id
_entity_poly.type
_entity_poly.pdbx_seq_one_letter_code
_entity_poly.pdbx_strand_id
1 'polypeptide(L)'
;MNNPKPIAESFKKGQLKELLINVEHQRSLTKSIKKTLPSELAKHLMNASINEKGELVLIMDSPVWAARVRYYTKVMGDRRVMIKTIPHSYE
;
A
#
# COMPACT_ATOMS: atom_id res chain seq x y z
N MET A 1 24.39 -32.08 10.88
CA MET A 1 23.16 -32.03 10.06
C MET A 1 22.40 -30.75 10.42
N ASN A 2 22.44 -29.72 9.58
CA ASN A 2 21.59 -28.53 9.74
C ASN A 2 20.32 -28.75 8.92
N ASN A 3 19.21 -29.05 9.59
CA ASN A 3 17.91 -29.15 8.94
C ASN A 3 17.20 -27.80 9.11
N PRO A 4 17.23 -26.90 8.11
CA PRO A 4 16.57 -25.61 8.24
C PRO A 4 15.07 -25.82 8.46
N LYS A 5 14.51 -25.18 9.48
CA LYS A 5 13.07 -25.25 9.75
C LYS A 5 12.29 -24.73 8.55
N PRO A 6 11.10 -25.29 8.25
CA PRO A 6 10.26 -24.78 7.18
C PRO A 6 9.98 -23.29 7.37
N ILE A 7 10.12 -22.49 6.31
CA ILE A 7 9.85 -21.04 6.33
C ILE A 7 8.45 -20.75 6.90
N ALA A 8 7.49 -21.65 6.64
CA ALA A 8 6.14 -21.65 7.20
C ALA A 8 6.08 -21.57 8.75
N GLU A 9 7.01 -22.20 9.46
CA GLU A 9 7.06 -22.12 10.93
C GLU A 9 7.60 -20.77 11.42
N SER A 10 8.44 -20.13 10.63
CA SER A 10 9.02 -18.82 10.97
C SER A 10 7.97 -17.71 10.95
N PHE A 11 6.88 -17.88 10.18
CA PHE A 11 5.71 -17.00 10.20
C PHE A 11 4.86 -17.10 11.48
N LYS A 12 5.07 -18.11 12.33
CA LYS A 12 4.26 -18.32 13.55
C LYS A 12 4.81 -17.61 14.78
N LYS A 13 6.07 -17.11 14.77
CA LYS A 13 6.74 -16.49 15.93
C LYS A 13 7.68 -15.36 15.49
N GLY A 14 7.86 -14.35 16.35
CA GLY A 14 8.83 -13.27 16.15
C GLY A 14 8.48 -12.29 15.02
N GLN A 15 9.52 -11.63 14.47
CA GLN A 15 9.41 -10.49 13.53
C GLN A 15 8.61 -10.80 12.25
N LEU A 16 8.62 -12.04 11.75
CA LEU A 16 7.86 -12.42 10.56
C LEU A 16 6.35 -12.50 10.82
N LYS A 17 5.93 -12.85 12.03
CA LYS A 17 4.52 -12.81 12.42
C LYS A 17 4.02 -11.36 12.44
N GLU A 18 4.82 -10.44 12.99
CA GLU A 18 4.52 -9.01 12.99
C GLU A 18 4.43 -8.46 11.57
N LEU A 19 5.34 -8.90 10.68
CA LEU A 19 5.29 -8.54 9.27
C LEU A 19 3.99 -9.00 8.60
N LEU A 20 3.51 -10.22 8.87
CA LEU A 20 2.23 -10.70 8.35
C LEU A 20 1.05 -9.84 8.83
N ILE A 21 1.02 -9.48 10.11
CA ILE A 21 -0.02 -8.60 10.66
C ILE A 21 -0.01 -7.25 9.94
N ASN A 22 1.17 -6.67 9.74
CA ASN A 22 1.34 -5.41 9.02
C ASN A 22 0.85 -5.51 7.57
N VAL A 23 1.17 -6.60 6.88
CA VAL A 23 0.70 -6.85 5.50
C VAL A 23 -0.82 -6.97 5.46
N GLU A 24 -1.47 -7.65 6.41
CA GLU A 24 -2.93 -7.73 6.45
C GLU A 24 -3.59 -6.40 6.79
N HIS A 25 -3.01 -5.61 7.70
CA HIS A 25 -3.47 -4.25 7.99
C HIS A 25 -3.40 -3.37 6.74
N GLN A 26 -2.29 -3.44 6.01
CA GLN A 26 -2.07 -2.71 4.77
C GLN A 26 -3.04 -3.15 3.65
N ARG A 27 -3.32 -4.45 3.55
CA ARG A 27 -4.34 -4.99 2.63
C ARG A 27 -5.75 -4.50 3.00
N SER A 28 -6.09 -4.50 4.28
CA SER A 28 -7.38 -4.01 4.78
C SER A 28 -7.56 -2.52 4.48
N LEU A 29 -6.54 -1.71 4.78
CA LEU A 29 -6.52 -0.29 4.47
C LEU A 29 -6.68 -0.03 2.97
N THR A 30 -5.92 -0.75 2.14
CA THR A 30 -6.04 -0.66 0.67
C THR A 30 -7.46 -0.95 0.20
N LYS A 31 -8.11 -2.00 0.73
CA LYS A 31 -9.51 -2.31 0.41
C LYS A 31 -10.46 -1.19 0.81
N SER A 32 -10.28 -0.59 1.98
CA SER A 32 -11.10 0.52 2.46
C SER A 32 -10.96 1.75 1.56
N ILE A 33 -9.74 2.13 1.19
CA ILE A 33 -9.51 3.27 0.28
C ILE A 33 -10.07 3.01 -1.12
N LYS A 34 -10.00 1.77 -1.63
CA LYS A 34 -10.63 1.42 -2.93
C LYS A 34 -12.14 1.63 -2.92
N LYS A 35 -12.81 1.49 -1.78
CA LYS A 35 -14.26 1.72 -1.67
C LYS A 35 -14.63 3.20 -1.64
N THR A 36 -13.71 4.08 -1.24
CA THR A 36 -13.94 5.53 -1.17
C THR A 36 -13.51 6.27 -2.43
N LEU A 37 -12.52 5.72 -3.15
CA LEU A 37 -12.08 6.29 -4.41
C LEU A 37 -13.11 6.04 -5.53
N PRO A 38 -13.21 6.97 -6.51
CA PRO A 38 -13.86 6.70 -7.77
C PRO A 38 -13.35 5.39 -8.38
N SER A 39 -14.25 4.59 -8.96
CA SER A 39 -13.96 3.24 -9.48
C SER A 39 -12.76 3.22 -10.42
N GLU A 40 -12.65 4.23 -11.30
CA GLU A 40 -11.52 4.38 -12.22
C GLU A 40 -10.19 4.55 -11.47
N LEU A 41 -10.13 5.39 -10.43
CA LEU A 41 -8.89 5.56 -9.64
C LEU A 41 -8.58 4.33 -8.78
N ALA A 42 -9.62 3.67 -8.24
CA ALA A 42 -9.47 2.51 -7.37
C ALA A 42 -8.84 1.30 -8.08
N LYS A 43 -9.08 1.13 -9.39
CA LYS A 43 -8.46 0.08 -10.22
C LYS A 43 -6.93 0.18 -10.24
N HIS A 44 -6.42 1.41 -10.24
CA HIS A 44 -5.01 1.73 -10.37
C HIS A 44 -4.28 1.89 -9.02
N LEU A 45 -5.02 1.83 -7.90
CA LEU A 45 -4.43 1.79 -6.56
C LEU A 45 -3.86 0.39 -6.29
N MET A 46 -2.53 0.31 -6.18
CA MET A 46 -1.82 -0.94 -5.86
C MET A 46 -1.76 -1.17 -4.36
N ASN A 47 -1.54 -0.11 -3.59
CA ASN A 47 -1.32 -0.21 -2.17
C ASN A 47 -1.65 1.11 -1.44
N ALA A 48 -2.16 0.99 -0.21
CA ALA A 48 -2.30 2.09 0.73
C ALA A 48 -1.65 1.73 2.07
N SER A 49 -0.84 2.62 2.62
CA SER A 49 -0.23 2.50 3.95
C SER A 49 -0.25 3.82 4.69
N ILE A 50 0.06 3.81 5.99
CA ILE A 50 0.31 5.02 6.77
C ILE A 50 1.79 5.02 7.12
N ASN A 51 2.49 6.14 6.87
CA ASN A 51 3.88 6.26 7.24
C ASN A 51 4.05 6.67 8.72
N GLU A 52 5.29 6.74 9.19
CA GLU A 52 5.62 7.11 10.58
C GLU A 52 5.16 8.53 10.95
N LYS A 53 4.91 9.40 9.97
CA LYS A 53 4.39 10.76 10.16
C LYS A 53 2.86 10.82 10.22
N GLY A 54 2.19 9.67 10.11
CA GLY A 54 0.73 9.60 10.05
C GLY A 54 0.13 10.05 8.72
N GLU A 55 0.92 10.10 7.65
CA GLU A 55 0.44 10.44 6.30
C GLU A 55 -0.04 9.19 5.57
N LEU A 56 -1.18 9.30 4.90
CA LEU A 56 -1.69 8.26 4.02
C LEU A 56 -0.85 8.20 2.75
N VAL A 57 -0.17 7.08 2.53
CA VAL A 57 0.64 6.84 1.34
C VAL A 57 -0.15 5.97 0.37
N LEU A 58 -0.42 6.49 -0.82
CA LEU A 58 -1.08 5.77 -1.91
C LEU A 58 -0.05 5.46 -2.99
N ILE A 59 0.07 4.18 -3.35
CA ILE A 59 0.93 3.72 -4.44
C ILE A 59 0.05 3.36 -5.63
N MET A 60 0.28 4.07 -6.74
CA MET A 60 -0.40 3.87 -8.01
C MET A 60 0.45 3.04 -8.97
N ASP A 61 -0.19 2.38 -9.92
CA ASP A 61 0.48 1.58 -10.95
C ASP A 61 1.20 2.42 -12.02
N SER A 62 0.77 3.67 -12.25
CA SER A 62 1.37 4.55 -13.25
C SER A 62 1.45 6.03 -12.81
N PRO A 63 2.40 6.79 -13.39
CA PRO A 63 2.48 8.25 -13.19
C PRO A 63 1.20 9.00 -13.56
N VAL A 64 0.50 8.55 -14.60
CA VAL A 64 -0.76 9.17 -15.04
C VAL A 64 -1.82 9.06 -13.95
N TRP A 65 -1.96 7.89 -13.34
CA TRP A 65 -2.94 7.68 -12.26
C TRP A 65 -2.53 8.32 -10.95
N ALA A 66 -1.23 8.38 -10.65
CA ALA A 66 -0.71 9.18 -9.54
C ALA A 66 -1.04 10.67 -9.69
N ALA A 67 -0.87 11.25 -10.87
CA ALA A 67 -1.23 12.65 -11.12
C ALA A 67 -2.74 12.89 -10.94
N ARG A 68 -3.58 11.99 -11.43
CA ARG A 68 -5.04 12.07 -11.27
C ARG A 68 -5.47 12.00 -9.80
N VAL A 69 -4.90 11.08 -9.01
CA VAL A 69 -5.19 10.98 -7.58
C VAL A 69 -4.70 12.20 -6.80
N ARG A 70 -3.53 12.78 -7.16
CA ARG A 70 -3.05 14.04 -6.57
C ARG A 70 -4.04 15.18 -6.79
N TYR A 71 -4.59 15.29 -7.99
CA TYR A 71 -5.63 16.29 -8.27
C TYR A 71 -6.89 16.04 -7.44
N TYR A 72 -7.38 14.81 -7.42
CA TYR A 72 -8.58 14.42 -6.66
C TYR A 72 -8.45 14.71 -5.15
N THR A 73 -7.35 14.29 -4.55
CA THR A 73 -7.08 14.50 -3.11
C THR A 73 -6.91 15.98 -2.76
N LYS A 74 -6.29 16.77 -3.63
CA LYS A 74 -6.18 18.23 -3.46
C LYS A 74 -7.55 18.92 -3.45
N VAL A 75 -8.48 18.49 -4.30
CA VAL A 75 -9.86 19.02 -4.33
C VAL A 75 -10.62 18.68 -3.04
N MET A 76 -10.35 17.52 -2.45
CA MET A 76 -10.93 17.11 -1.16
C MET A 76 -10.31 17.81 0.07
N GLY A 77 -9.29 18.65 -0.13
CA GLY A 77 -8.67 19.43 0.94
C GLY A 77 -7.74 18.65 1.87
N ASP A 78 -7.42 17.40 1.55
CA ASP A 78 -6.58 16.57 2.41
C ASP A 78 -5.10 16.83 2.16
N ARG A 79 -4.42 17.38 3.17
CA ARG A 79 -2.98 17.70 3.12
C ARG A 79 -2.09 16.57 3.62
N ARG A 80 -2.67 15.46 4.10
CA ARG A 80 -1.93 14.34 4.69
C ARG A 80 -1.92 13.11 3.78
N VAL A 81 -1.92 13.32 2.46
CA VAL A 81 -1.85 12.25 1.48
C VAL A 81 -0.60 12.38 0.62
N MET A 82 0.24 11.35 0.63
CA MET A 82 1.42 11.22 -0.22
C MET A 82 1.13 10.21 -1.33
N ILE A 83 1.31 10.63 -2.59
CA ILE A 83 1.04 9.77 -3.75
C ILE A 83 2.36 9.37 -4.41
N LYS A 84 2.61 8.06 -4.50
CA LYS A 84 3.76 7.44 -5.14
C LYS A 84 3.33 6.58 -6.31
N THR A 85 4.29 6.25 -7.17
CA THR A 85 4.13 5.29 -8.26
C THR A 85 5.07 4.12 -8.04
N ILE A 86 4.70 2.95 -8.51
CA ILE A 86 5.69 1.88 -8.68
C ILE A 86 6.74 2.33 -9.72
N PRO A 87 8.03 2.00 -9.51
CA PRO A 87 9.03 2.17 -10.57
C PRO A 87 8.65 1.26 -11.74
N HIS A 88 8.71 1.78 -12.97
CA HIS A 88 8.66 0.93 -14.15
C HIS A 88 10.02 0.24 -14.26
N SER A 89 10.06 -1.07 -14.04
CA SER A 89 11.21 -1.87 -14.46
C SER A 89 11.16 -1.92 -15.99
N TYR A 90 12.12 -1.28 -16.65
CA TYR A 90 12.39 -1.55 -18.06
C TYR A 90 13.04 -2.94 -18.09
N GLU A 91 12.26 -3.96 -18.44
CA GLU A 91 12.79 -5.24 -18.93
C GLU A 91 13.16 -5.13 -20.42
#